data_AF-G4ZSE5-F1
#
_entry.id   AF-G4ZSE5-F1
#
_cell.length_a   1.000
_cell.length_b   1.000
_cell.length_c   1.000
_cell.angle_alpha   90.00
_cell.angle_beta   90.00
_cell.angle_gamma   90.00
#
_symmetry.space_group_name_H-M   'P 1'
#
loop_
_entity.id
_entity.type
_entity.pdbx_description
1 polymer ?
#
loop_
_entity_poly.entity_id
_entity_poly.type
_entity_poly.pdbx_seq_one_letter_code
_entity_poly.pdbx_strand_id
1 'polypeptide(L)'
;MIVFAGTPGAIVLEKLKEDKQYDWDRCYYTVQAKAYCDKKVMKEWIDKVWAPDIRGPSVLALDSLKTHKMESIRTRLVDHAHTSVVYVPPGVTGLAQPMDIAVMKPFKGRLRDLYTKFVIENGTFTDAAQKRRHIAASVLQAWDEVDT
;
A
#
# COMPACT_ATOMS: atom_id res chain seq x y z
N MET A 1 -0.72 -3.06 -2.63
CA MET A 1 0.63 -2.61 -3.07
C MET A 1 1.43 -2.18 -1.86
N ILE A 2 2.71 -2.58 -1.78
CA ILE A 2 3.65 -2.19 -0.72
C ILE A 2 4.74 -1.30 -1.32
N VAL A 3 5.01 -0.17 -0.67
CA VAL A 3 6.04 0.78 -1.09
C VAL A 3 7.22 0.69 -0.12
N PHE A 4 8.38 0.28 -0.61
CA PHE A 4 9.60 0.27 0.20
C PHE A 4 10.42 1.54 0.01
N ALA A 5 11.13 1.94 1.07
CA ALA A 5 12.09 3.03 1.00
C ALA A 5 13.28 2.62 0.11
N GLY A 6 13.54 3.39 -0.94
CA GLY A 6 14.66 3.18 -1.84
C GLY A 6 14.64 4.13 -3.04
N THR A 7 15.80 4.40 -3.64
CA THR A 7 15.88 5.29 -4.80
C THR A 7 15.28 4.61 -6.04
N PRO A 8 14.28 5.20 -6.72
CA PRO A 8 13.75 4.66 -7.97
C PRO A 8 14.85 4.54 -9.04
N GLY A 9 14.97 3.37 -9.67
CA GLY A 9 16.07 3.05 -10.59
C GLY A 9 17.33 2.49 -9.93
N ALA A 10 17.37 2.38 -8.60
CA ALA A 10 18.42 1.66 -7.89
C ALA A 10 18.11 0.16 -7.79
N ILE A 11 19.16 -0.59 -7.47
CA ILE A 11 19.24 -2.05 -7.33
C ILE A 11 18.13 -2.66 -6.45
N VAL A 12 17.43 -1.88 -5.61
CA VAL A 12 16.42 -2.39 -4.67
C VAL A 12 15.24 -3.03 -5.40
N LEU A 13 14.62 -2.38 -6.40
CA LEU A 13 13.45 -2.95 -7.08
C LEU A 13 13.81 -4.20 -7.89
N GLU A 14 14.97 -4.18 -8.55
CA GLU A 14 15.52 -5.34 -9.28
C GLU A 14 15.75 -6.51 -8.30
N LYS A 15 16.40 -6.26 -7.16
CA LYS A 15 16.61 -7.27 -6.11
C LYS A 15 15.30 -7.81 -5.54
N LEU A 16 14.26 -6.99 -5.41
CA LEU A 16 12.95 -7.47 -4.96
C LEU A 16 12.34 -8.47 -5.96
N LYS A 17 12.53 -8.24 -7.27
CA LYS A 17 12.04 -9.14 -8.32
C LYS A 17 12.82 -10.46 -8.37
N GLU A 18 14.12 -10.42 -8.10
CA GLU A 18 14.99 -11.61 -8.07
C GLU A 18 14.76 -12.48 -6.82
N ASP A 19 14.29 -11.87 -5.72
CA ASP A 19 14.07 -12.54 -4.45
C ASP A 19 12.73 -13.30 -4.45
N LYS A 20 12.81 -14.62 -4.63
CA LYS A 20 11.66 -15.54 -4.67
C LYS A 20 10.83 -15.60 -3.39
N GLN A 21 11.26 -14.94 -2.31
CA GLN A 21 10.49 -14.85 -1.07
C GLN A 21 9.40 -13.79 -1.10
N TYR A 22 9.38 -12.90 -2.10
CA TYR A 22 8.25 -11.98 -2.30
C TYR A 22 7.16 -12.64 -3.12
N ASP A 23 5.94 -12.57 -2.61
CA ASP A 23 4.75 -13.05 -3.31
C ASP A 23 4.26 -11.97 -4.28
N TRP A 24 4.66 -12.11 -5.55
CA TRP A 24 4.31 -11.20 -6.65
C TRP A 24 2.94 -11.49 -7.26
N ASP A 25 2.35 -12.65 -6.96
CA ASP A 25 1.01 -13.01 -7.42
C ASP A 25 -0.06 -12.36 -6.55
N ARG A 26 0.22 -12.21 -5.25
CA ARG A 26 -0.70 -11.60 -4.27
C ARG A 26 -0.43 -10.13 -4.01
N CYS A 27 0.74 -9.61 -4.38
CA CYS A 27 1.12 -8.24 -4.06
C CYS A 27 1.95 -7.55 -5.13
N TYR A 28 1.63 -6.27 -5.35
CA TYR A 28 2.52 -5.37 -6.06
C TYR A 28 3.50 -4.71 -5.10
N TYR A 29 4.80 -4.77 -5.42
CA TYR A 29 5.84 -4.03 -4.71
C TYR A 29 6.40 -2.91 -5.58
N THR A 30 6.65 -1.76 -4.98
CA THR A 30 7.33 -0.64 -5.63
C THR A 30 8.28 0.05 -4.65
N VAL A 31 9.10 0.97 -5.15
CA VAL A 31 10.09 1.70 -4.35
C VAL A 31 9.94 3.20 -4.52
N GLN A 32 10.10 3.92 -3.43
CA GLN A 32 10.08 5.37 -3.39
C GLN A 32 11.06 5.83 -2.30
N ALA A 33 11.79 6.93 -2.52
CA ALA A 33 12.91 7.31 -1.66
C ALA A 33 12.56 7.43 -0.16
N LYS A 34 11.32 7.82 0.15
CA LYS A 34 10.75 7.98 1.49
C LYS A 34 9.61 7.01 1.78
N ALA A 35 9.43 5.97 0.96
CA ALA A 35 8.28 5.07 1.02
C ALA A 35 6.92 5.79 1.01
N TYR A 36 6.83 6.90 0.27
CA TYR A 36 5.67 7.80 0.29
C TYR A 36 4.80 7.64 -0.96
N CYS A 37 3.50 7.87 -0.83
CA CYS A 37 2.57 7.92 -1.96
C CYS A 37 2.69 9.27 -2.70
N ASP A 38 3.68 9.36 -3.59
CA ASP A 38 3.81 10.47 -4.53
C ASP A 38 2.98 10.26 -5.79
N LYS A 39 3.03 11.23 -6.71
CA LYS A 39 2.28 11.18 -7.98
C LYS A 39 2.58 9.91 -8.78
N LYS A 40 3.84 9.44 -8.79
CA LYS A 40 4.23 8.26 -9.56
C LYS A 40 3.63 7.01 -8.91
N VAL A 41 3.81 6.86 -7.60
CA VAL A 41 3.27 5.73 -6.83
C VAL A 41 1.74 5.66 -6.93
N MET A 42 1.06 6.82 -6.84
CA MET A 42 -0.40 6.88 -6.98
C MET A 42 -0.86 6.42 -8.38
N LYS A 43 -0.15 6.81 -9.45
CA LYS A 43 -0.45 6.33 -10.80
C LYS A 43 -0.23 4.83 -10.95
N GLU A 44 0.88 4.31 -10.41
CA GLU A 44 1.14 2.86 -10.40
C GLU A 44 0.06 2.08 -9.65
N TRP A 45 -0.42 2.61 -8.52
CA TRP A 45 -1.53 2.03 -7.77
C TRP A 45 -2.83 2.02 -8.59
N ILE A 46 -3.16 3.14 -9.26
CA ILE A 46 -4.35 3.21 -10.12
C ILE A 46 -4.27 2.15 -11.21
N ASP A 47 -3.14 2.07 -11.90
CA ASP A 47 -3.00 1.23 -13.09
C ASP A 47 -2.91 -0.26 -12.76
N LYS A 48 -2.27 -0.63 -11.65
CA LYS A 48 -1.99 -2.03 -11.30
C LYS A 48 -2.95 -2.62 -10.28
N VAL A 49 -3.57 -1.79 -9.44
CA VAL A 49 -4.40 -2.26 -8.32
C VAL A 49 -5.85 -1.87 -8.53
N TRP A 50 -6.13 -0.59 -8.71
CA TRP A 50 -7.52 -0.11 -8.74
C TRP A 50 -8.24 -0.44 -10.04
N ALA A 51 -7.67 -0.04 -11.19
CA ALA A 51 -8.32 -0.20 -12.50
C ALA A 51 -8.60 -1.66 -12.89
N PRO A 52 -7.73 -2.64 -12.57
CA PRO A 52 -8.04 -4.05 -12.85
C PRO A 52 -9.16 -4.66 -11.99
N ASP A 53 -9.44 -4.11 -10.81
CA ASP A 53 -10.37 -4.70 -9.84
C ASP A 53 -11.81 -4.17 -9.97
N ILE A 54 -11.96 -2.97 -10.51
CA ILE A 54 -13.27 -2.37 -10.77
C ILE A 54 -14.00 -3.03 -11.95
N ARG A 55 -15.33 -3.15 -11.85
CA ARG A 55 -16.18 -3.81 -12.88
C ARG A 55 -17.04 -2.85 -13.69
N GLY A 56 -16.92 -1.56 -13.45
CA GLY A 56 -17.74 -0.52 -14.08
C GLY A 56 -17.61 0.85 -13.41
N PRO A 57 -18.51 1.80 -13.73
CA PRO A 57 -18.49 3.13 -13.13
C PRO A 57 -18.46 3.06 -11.60
N SER A 58 -17.46 3.70 -11.02
CA SER A 58 -17.15 3.56 -9.59
C SER A 58 -16.96 4.93 -8.92
N VAL A 59 -17.06 4.94 -7.59
CA VAL A 59 -16.77 6.11 -6.75
C VAL A 59 -15.64 5.74 -5.80
N LEU A 60 -14.54 6.49 -5.83
CA LEU A 60 -13.42 6.32 -4.92
C LEU A 60 -13.36 7.47 -3.92
N ALA A 61 -13.49 7.14 -2.64
CA ALA A 61 -13.30 8.08 -1.54
C ALA A 61 -11.81 8.15 -1.16
N LEU A 62 -11.17 9.30 -1.36
CA LEU A 62 -9.78 9.54 -0.99
C LEU A 62 -9.68 10.55 0.15
N ASP A 63 -8.62 10.46 0.94
CA ASP A 63 -8.29 11.53 1.87
C ASP A 63 -7.92 12.83 1.13
N SER A 64 -7.81 13.92 1.88
CA SER A 64 -7.53 15.24 1.31
C SER A 64 -6.05 15.51 1.00
N LEU A 65 -5.21 14.47 0.80
CA LEU A 65 -3.79 14.63 0.52
C LEU A 65 -3.55 15.41 -0.78
N LYS A 66 -2.52 16.27 -0.79
CA LYS A 66 -2.18 17.11 -1.96
C LYS A 66 -1.98 16.29 -3.24
N THR A 67 -1.32 15.14 -3.14
CA THR A 67 -1.08 14.23 -4.27
C THR A 67 -2.39 13.73 -4.88
N HIS A 68 -3.38 13.39 -4.05
CA HIS A 68 -4.67 12.84 -4.52
C HIS A 68 -5.50 13.88 -5.26
N LYS A 69 -5.38 15.16 -4.88
CA LYS A 69 -6.10 16.28 -5.50
C LYS A 69 -5.46 16.80 -6.79
N MET A 70 -4.33 16.23 -7.23
CA MET A 70 -3.70 16.62 -8.48
C MET A 70 -4.60 16.27 -9.66
N GLU A 71 -4.76 17.22 -10.60
CA GLU A 71 -5.54 17.01 -11.83
C GLU A 71 -5.11 15.75 -12.56
N SER A 72 -3.80 15.54 -12.72
CA SER A 72 -3.27 14.34 -13.40
C SER A 72 -3.62 13.00 -12.73
N ILE A 73 -3.99 12.99 -11.45
CA ILE A 73 -4.46 11.79 -10.75
C ILE A 73 -5.96 11.63 -10.99
N ARG A 74 -6.73 12.73 -10.86
CA ARG A 74 -8.17 12.75 -11.16
C ARG A 74 -8.46 12.33 -12.60
N THR A 75 -7.75 12.90 -13.57
CA THR A 75 -7.85 12.55 -15.00
C THR A 75 -7.55 11.07 -15.21
N ARG A 76 -6.52 10.52 -14.55
CA ARG A 76 -6.21 9.09 -14.66
C ARG A 76 -7.34 8.21 -14.10
N LEU A 77 -7.93 8.56 -12.95
CA LEU A 77 -9.05 7.82 -12.36
C LEU A 77 -10.31 7.87 -13.23
N VAL A 78 -10.64 9.04 -13.78
CA VAL A 78 -11.84 9.21 -14.62
C VAL A 78 -11.65 8.54 -15.98
N ASP A 79 -10.56 8.84 -16.68
CA ASP A 79 -10.39 8.46 -18.08
C ASP A 79 -9.96 7.00 -18.23
N HIS A 80 -9.14 6.50 -17.31
CA HIS A 80 -8.60 5.13 -17.39
C HIS A 80 -9.38 4.13 -16.53
N ALA A 81 -10.00 4.58 -15.44
CA ALA A 81 -10.67 3.70 -14.49
C ALA A 81 -12.16 4.02 -14.31
N HIS A 82 -12.78 4.86 -15.16
CA HIS A 82 -14.20 5.23 -15.06
C HIS A 82 -14.66 5.56 -13.62
N THR A 83 -13.76 6.16 -12.84
CA THR A 83 -13.91 6.32 -11.40
C THR A 83 -14.04 7.80 -11.08
N SER A 84 -15.18 8.18 -10.51
CA SER A 84 -15.36 9.49 -9.90
C SER A 84 -14.70 9.54 -8.52
N VAL A 85 -14.25 10.71 -8.09
CA VAL A 85 -13.48 10.88 -6.85
C VAL A 85 -14.26 11.76 -5.88
N VAL A 86 -14.39 11.29 -4.63
CA VAL A 86 -14.89 12.07 -3.50
C VAL A 86 -13.75 12.26 -2.51
N TYR A 87 -13.58 13.48 -2.00
CA TYR A 87 -12.54 13.77 -1.01
C TYR A 87 -13.14 13.85 0.38
N VAL A 88 -12.61 13.05 1.31
CA VAL A 88 -12.91 13.18 2.73
C VAL A 88 -12.39 14.53 3.22
N PRO A 89 -13.20 15.31 3.96
CA PRO A 89 -12.76 16.59 4.50
C PRO A 89 -11.50 16.46 5.36
N PRO A 90 -10.61 17.47 5.37
CA PRO A 90 -9.46 17.47 6.26
C PRO A 90 -9.89 17.37 7.73
N GLY A 91 -9.14 16.63 8.54
CA GLY A 91 -9.37 16.53 9.98
C GLY A 91 -10.46 15.55 10.43
N VAL A 92 -11.20 14.94 9.50
CA VAL A 92 -12.26 13.97 9.83
C VAL A 92 -11.95 12.54 9.36
N THR A 93 -10.75 12.26 8.85
CA THR A 93 -10.33 10.93 8.40
C THR A 93 -10.60 9.85 9.47
N GLY A 94 -10.17 10.09 10.72
CA GLY A 94 -10.41 9.16 11.82
C GLY A 94 -11.87 9.04 12.29
N LEU A 95 -12.80 9.79 11.70
CA LEU A 95 -14.24 9.79 12.02
C LEU A 95 -15.12 9.36 10.84
N ALA A 96 -14.69 9.64 9.62
CA ALA A 96 -15.49 9.48 8.42
C ALA A 96 -14.88 8.55 7.36
N GLN A 97 -13.61 8.14 7.47
CA GLN A 97 -12.98 7.23 6.52
C GLN A 97 -13.13 5.78 7.01
N PRO A 98 -14.01 4.95 6.42
CA PRO A 98 -14.28 3.60 6.91
C PRO A 98 -13.02 2.74 6.95
N MET A 99 -12.13 2.92 5.97
CA MET A 99 -10.85 2.25 5.91
C MET A 99 -10.03 2.45 7.18
N ASP A 100 -9.90 3.69 7.66
CA ASP A 100 -9.09 3.99 8.84
C ASP A 100 -9.74 3.53 10.15
N ILE A 101 -11.07 3.57 10.23
CA ILE A 101 -11.83 3.30 11.45
C ILE A 101 -12.01 1.80 11.68
N ALA A 102 -12.49 1.10 10.64
CA ALA A 102 -12.94 -0.28 10.76
C ALA A 102 -11.83 -1.28 10.44
N VAL A 103 -11.01 -1.00 9.41
CA VAL A 103 -10.12 -2.01 8.83
C VAL A 103 -8.66 -1.79 9.22
N MET A 104 -8.17 -0.54 9.17
CA MET A 104 -6.77 -0.26 9.50
C MET A 104 -6.44 -0.51 10.98
N LYS A 105 -7.43 -0.41 11.89
CA LYS A 105 -7.23 -0.70 13.31
C LYS A 105 -6.88 -2.17 13.57
N PRO A 106 -7.71 -3.17 13.18
CA PRO A 106 -7.35 -4.58 13.34
C PRO A 106 -6.11 -4.95 12.52
N PHE A 107 -5.98 -4.45 11.29
CA PHE A 107 -4.80 -4.69 10.45
C PHE A 107 -3.48 -4.25 11.13
N LYS A 108 -3.43 -3.01 11.64
CA LYS A 108 -2.24 -2.50 12.36
C LYS A 108 -1.99 -3.26 13.67
N GLY A 109 -3.06 -3.72 14.34
CA GLY A 109 -2.96 -4.60 15.50
C GLY A 109 -2.23 -5.89 15.13
N ARG A 110 -2.71 -6.59 14.10
CA ARG A 110 -2.13 -7.86 13.67
C ARG A 110 -0.69 -7.72 13.20
N LEU A 111 -0.39 -6.68 12.41
CA LEU A 111 0.99 -6.38 12.00
C LEU A 111 1.93 -6.19 13.20
N ARG A 112 1.47 -5.52 14.26
CA ARG A 112 2.27 -5.33 15.47
C ARG A 112 2.50 -6.66 16.18
N ASP A 113 1.51 -7.52 16.25
CA ASP A 113 1.63 -8.82 16.91
C ASP A 113 2.61 -9.73 16.15
N LEU A 114 2.50 -9.80 14.82
CA LEU A 114 3.42 -10.58 13.97
C LEU A 114 4.86 -10.09 14.11
N TYR A 115 5.06 -8.77 14.06
CA TYR A 115 6.38 -8.17 14.23
C TYR A 115 6.96 -8.44 15.62
N THR A 116 6.16 -8.24 16.67
CA THR A 116 6.59 -8.46 18.07
C THR A 116 6.97 -9.91 18.30
N LYS A 117 6.12 -10.84 17.86
CA LYS A 117 6.37 -12.28 17.98
C LYS A 117 7.69 -12.67 17.31
N PHE A 118 7.90 -12.21 16.07
CA PHE A 118 9.14 -12.49 15.36
C PHE A 118 10.38 -11.99 16.11
N VAL A 119 10.34 -10.78 16.65
CA VAL A 119 11.47 -10.20 17.38
C VAL A 119 11.74 -10.93 18.70
N ILE A 120 10.70 -11.37 19.41
CA ILE A 120 10.85 -12.16 20.63
C ILE A 120 11.50 -13.52 20.33
N GLU A 121 11.07 -14.18 19.27
CA GLU A 121 11.51 -15.54 18.94
C GLU A 121 12.87 -15.59 18.22
N ASN A 122 13.17 -14.61 17.36
CA ASN A 122 14.31 -14.64 16.44
C ASN A 122 15.29 -13.47 16.65
N GLY A 123 15.01 -12.54 17.57
CA GLY A 123 15.80 -11.34 17.78
C GLY A 123 15.56 -10.26 16.73
N THR A 124 16.43 -9.25 16.73
CA THR A 124 16.33 -8.12 15.79
C THR A 124 16.82 -8.50 14.39
N PHE A 125 16.25 -7.88 13.35
CA PHE A 125 16.70 -8.08 11.97
C PHE A 125 18.19 -7.78 11.80
N THR A 126 18.90 -8.66 11.11
CA THR A 126 20.34 -8.55 10.85
C THR A 126 20.66 -7.67 9.65
N ASP A 127 19.71 -7.54 8.71
CA ASP A 127 19.86 -6.68 7.55
C ASP A 127 18.51 -6.14 7.03
N ALA A 128 18.59 -5.13 6.16
CA ALA A 128 17.43 -4.46 5.62
C ALA A 128 16.60 -5.34 4.66
N ALA A 129 17.20 -6.32 3.98
CA ALA A 129 16.48 -7.25 3.10
C ALA A 129 15.64 -8.23 3.92
N GLN A 130 16.21 -8.82 4.97
CA GLN A 130 15.49 -9.67 5.92
C GLN A 130 14.29 -8.92 6.51
N LYS A 131 14.51 -7.68 6.96
CA LYS A 131 13.42 -6.83 7.48
C LYS A 131 12.32 -6.60 6.44
N ARG A 132 12.66 -6.27 5.19
CA ARG A 132 11.67 -6.04 4.13
C ARG A 132 10.85 -7.30 3.81
N ARG A 133 11.49 -8.47 3.74
CA ARG A 133 10.78 -9.74 3.49
C ARG A 133 9.79 -10.04 4.60
N HIS A 134 10.23 -9.92 5.85
CA HIS A 134 9.36 -10.18 6.98
C HIS A 134 8.18 -9.21 7.04
N ILE A 135 8.41 -7.92 6.78
CA ILE A 135 7.34 -6.92 6.68
C ILE A 135 6.38 -7.26 5.53
N ALA A 136 6.88 -7.61 4.35
CA ALA A 136 6.03 -8.01 3.22
C ALA A 136 5.13 -9.20 3.57
N ALA A 137 5.73 -10.28 4.09
CA ALA A 137 4.98 -11.47 4.49
C ALA A 137 3.95 -11.14 5.60
N SER A 138 4.33 -10.33 6.58
CA SER A 138 3.43 -9.93 7.66
C SER A 138 2.26 -9.08 7.16
N VAL A 139 2.49 -8.21 6.17
CA VAL A 139 1.41 -7.42 5.55
C VAL A 139 0.41 -8.31 4.85
N LEU A 140 0.86 -9.31 4.08
CA LEU A 140 -0.05 -10.23 3.40
C LEU A 140 -0.85 -11.08 4.39
N GLN A 141 -0.18 -11.62 5.40
CA GLN A 141 -0.85 -12.37 6.45
C GLN A 141 -1.86 -11.51 7.22
N ALA A 142 -1.51 -10.26 7.53
CA ALA A 142 -2.42 -9.36 8.23
C ALA A 142 -3.65 -8.99 7.39
N TRP A 143 -3.54 -8.97 6.05
CA TRP A 143 -4.71 -8.79 5.17
C TRP A 143 -5.61 -10.02 5.15
N ASP A 144 -5.05 -11.23 5.07
CA ASP A 144 -5.83 -12.48 5.09
C ASP A 144 -6.72 -12.61 6.34
N GLU A 145 -6.21 -12.14 7.48
CA GLU A 145 -6.90 -12.21 8.77
C GLU A 145 -7.90 -11.07 9.01
N VAL A 146 -7.89 -10.02 8.17
CA VAL A 146 -8.83 -8.89 8.25
C VAL A 146 -9.93 -9.00 7.20
N ASP A 147 -9.66 -9.70 6.10
CA ASP A 147 -10.64 -9.99 5.03
C ASP A 147 -11.56 -11.18 5.38
N THR A 148 -11.43 -11.78 6.57
CA THR A 148 -12.24 -12.89 7.10
C THR A 148 -13.30 -12.45 8.10
#